data_AF-A0A077LML7-F1
#
_entry.id   AF-A0A077LML7-F1
#
_cell.length_a   1.000
_cell.length_b   1.000
_cell.length_c   1.000
_cell.angle_alpha   90.00
_cell.angle_beta   90.00
_cell.angle_gamma   90.00
#
_symmetry.space_group_name_H-M   'P 1'
#
loop_
_entity.id
_entity.type
_entity.pdbx_description
1 polymer ?
#
loop_
_entity_poly.entity_id
_entity_poly.type
_entity_poly.pdbx_seq_one_letter_code
_entity_poly.pdbx_strand_id
1 'polypeptide(L)'
;MSSHELGQLRAEIDDLDEQIIKLLGQRFIATGKVGVIKAAQSLEAIDPAREAAQAQRYSALAERYGVDVDLTQRLFRGVIDEVVANHRVIRENAS
;
A
#
# COMPACT_ATOMS: atom_id res chain seq x y z
N MET A 1 -21.63 26.86 -0.56
CA MET A 1 -20.17 26.93 -0.42
C MET A 1 -19.66 28.24 -1.00
N SER A 2 -18.97 29.04 -0.20
CA SER A 2 -18.25 30.23 -0.69
C SER A 2 -16.93 29.82 -1.37
N SER A 3 -16.38 30.65 -2.26
CA SER A 3 -15.07 30.39 -2.90
C SER A 3 -13.95 30.15 -1.87
N HIS A 4 -14.03 30.84 -0.71
CA HIS A 4 -13.10 30.68 0.40
C HIS A 4 -13.20 29.31 1.07
N GLU A 5 -14.42 28.84 1.33
CA GLU A 5 -14.68 27.53 1.94
C GLU A 5 -14.19 26.38 1.05
N LEU A 6 -14.38 26.50 -0.27
CA LEU A 6 -13.82 25.53 -1.23
C LEU A 6 -12.29 25.51 -1.21
N GLY A 7 -11.66 26.68 -1.07
CA GLY A 7 -10.20 26.78 -0.96
C GLY A 7 -9.65 26.08 0.29
N GLN A 8 -10.31 26.26 1.44
CA GLN A 8 -9.91 25.62 2.70
C GLN A 8 -10.04 24.10 2.63
N LEU A 9 -11.14 23.59 2.09
CA LEU A 9 -11.34 22.14 1.93
C LEU A 9 -10.31 21.51 0.98
N ARG A 10 -9.87 22.23 -0.05
CA ARG A 10 -8.81 21.74 -0.95
C ARG A 10 -7.45 21.67 -0.26
N ALA A 11 -7.11 22.67 0.54
CA ALA A 11 -5.87 22.62 1.32
C ALA A 11 -5.88 21.45 2.32
N GLU A 12 -7.02 21.15 2.93
CA GLU A 12 -7.17 19.97 3.78
C GLU A 12 -6.98 18.65 2.99
N ILE A 13 -7.50 18.56 1.76
CA ILE A 13 -7.29 17.41 0.88
C ILE A 13 -5.81 17.27 0.52
N ASP A 14 -5.13 18.35 0.16
CA ASP A 14 -3.71 18.32 -0.19
C ASP A 14 -2.85 17.82 0.99
N ASP A 15 -3.16 18.26 2.22
CA ASP A 15 -2.49 17.81 3.45
C ASP A 15 -2.74 16.32 3.74
N LEU A 16 -3.94 15.81 3.45
CA LEU A 16 -4.27 14.39 3.59
C LEU A 16 -3.53 13.55 2.54
N ASP A 17 -3.46 14.02 1.30
CA ASP A 17 -2.76 13.35 0.22
C ASP A 17 -1.26 13.22 0.51
N GLU A 18 -0.62 14.26 1.05
CA GLU A 18 0.78 14.19 1.50
C GLU A 18 0.97 13.09 2.55
N GLN A 19 0.08 13.01 3.53
CA GLN A 19 0.13 12.00 4.59
C GLN A 19 -0.04 10.58 4.04
N ILE A 20 -0.94 10.38 3.07
CA ILE A 20 -1.13 9.08 2.40
C ILE A 20 0.17 8.67 1.70
N ILE A 21 0.79 9.56 0.94
CA ILE A 21 2.03 9.28 0.19
C ILE A 21 3.18 9.00 1.15
N LYS A 22 3.29 9.75 2.24
CA LYS A 22 4.30 9.52 3.29
C LYS A 22 4.17 8.13 3.92
N LEU A 23 2.95 7.71 4.26
CA LEU A 23 2.68 6.38 4.82
C LEU A 23 2.98 5.27 3.81
N LEU A 24 2.66 5.47 2.53
CA LEU A 24 3.02 4.54 1.46
C LEU A 24 4.54 4.38 1.33
N GLY A 25 5.30 5.48 1.37
CA GLY A 25 6.76 5.44 1.36
C GLY A 25 7.33 4.64 2.53
N GLN A 26 6.83 4.87 3.75
CA GLN A 26 7.21 4.07 4.93
C GLN A 26 6.87 2.59 4.78
N ARG A 27 5.69 2.28 4.20
CA ARG A 27 5.29 0.91 3.90
C ARG A 27 6.25 0.26 2.91
N PHE A 28 6.66 0.98 1.85
CA PHE A 28 7.59 0.45 0.86
C PHE A 28 8.99 0.19 1.43
N ILE A 29 9.49 1.02 2.34
CA ILE A 29 10.73 0.75 3.08
C ILE A 29 10.62 -0.56 3.85
N ALA A 30 9.50 -0.77 4.57
CA ALA A 30 9.28 -2.00 5.33
C ALA A 30 9.19 -3.22 4.40
N THR A 31 8.46 -3.14 3.29
CA THR A 31 8.35 -4.25 2.35
C THR A 31 9.65 -4.50 1.60
N GLY A 32 10.49 -3.49 1.35
CA GLY A 32 11.82 -3.66 0.80
C GLY A 32 12.70 -4.53 1.71
N LYS A 33 12.67 -4.27 3.03
CA LYS A 33 13.35 -5.13 4.03
C LYS A 33 12.84 -6.57 4.00
N VAL A 34 11.52 -6.76 3.85
CA VAL A 34 10.94 -8.11 3.66
C VAL A 34 11.47 -8.75 2.39
N GLY A 35 11.60 -8.00 1.29
CA GLY A 35 12.16 -8.49 0.03
C GLY A 35 13.60 -8.98 0.18
N VAL A 36 14.44 -8.24 0.89
CA VAL A 36 15.83 -8.64 1.19
C VAL A 36 15.86 -9.95 2.00
N ILE A 37 15.01 -10.08 3.02
CA ILE A 37 14.90 -11.30 3.83
C ILE A 37 14.46 -12.47 2.96
N LYS A 38 13.43 -12.28 2.12
CA LYS A 38 12.93 -13.31 1.21
C LYS A 38 14.01 -13.77 0.24
N ALA A 39 14.75 -12.83 -0.37
CA ALA A 39 15.84 -13.16 -1.29
C ALA A 39 16.93 -13.98 -0.58
N ALA A 40 17.39 -13.55 0.60
CA ALA A 40 18.40 -14.26 1.38
C ALA A 40 17.97 -15.69 1.80
N GLN A 41 16.66 -15.91 1.97
CA GLN A 41 16.09 -17.21 2.33
C GLN A 41 15.58 -18.01 1.13
N SER A 42 15.82 -17.54 -0.10
CA SER A 42 15.29 -18.16 -1.34
C SER A 42 13.77 -18.35 -1.34
N LEU A 43 13.03 -17.42 -0.69
CA LEU A 43 11.57 -17.41 -0.65
C LEU A 43 10.98 -16.68 -1.86
N GLU A 44 9.78 -17.10 -2.27
CA GLU A 44 9.06 -16.47 -3.37
C GLU A 44 8.54 -15.06 -3.02
N ALA A 45 8.54 -14.18 -4.02
CA ALA A 45 8.04 -12.81 -3.88
C ALA A 45 6.54 -12.80 -3.55
N ILE A 46 5.78 -13.70 -4.19
CA ILE A 46 4.36 -13.92 -4.00
C ILE A 46 4.13 -14.84 -2.80
N ASP A 47 3.14 -14.51 -1.98
CA ASP A 47 2.69 -15.35 -0.85
C ASP A 47 1.15 -15.31 -0.82
N PRO A 48 0.48 -16.32 -1.42
CA PRO A 48 -0.98 -16.31 -1.57
C PRO A 48 -1.73 -16.29 -0.23
N ALA A 49 -1.19 -16.95 0.80
CA ALA A 49 -1.79 -16.95 2.12
C ALA A 49 -1.70 -15.56 2.77
N ARG A 50 -0.54 -14.90 2.62
CA ARG A 50 -0.36 -13.53 3.10
C ARG A 50 -1.29 -12.55 2.38
N GLU A 51 -1.41 -12.66 1.06
CA GLU A 51 -2.25 -11.78 0.24
C GLU A 51 -3.74 -11.93 0.60
N ALA A 52 -4.22 -13.17 0.78
CA ALA A 52 -5.59 -13.42 1.21
C ALA A 52 -5.88 -12.78 2.59
N ALA A 53 -4.96 -12.90 3.54
CA ALA A 53 -5.08 -12.26 4.85
C ALA A 53 -5.02 -10.73 4.78
N GLN A 54 -4.25 -10.16 3.85
CA GLN A 54 -4.23 -8.71 3.61
C GLN A 54 -5.57 -8.23 3.04
N ALA A 55 -6.10 -8.92 2.02
CA ALA A 55 -7.39 -8.59 1.43
C ALA A 55 -8.51 -8.59 2.49
N GLN A 56 -8.62 -9.63 3.32
CA GLN A 56 -9.61 -9.67 4.41
C GLN A 56 -9.44 -8.50 5.39
N ARG A 57 -8.20 -8.20 5.77
CA ARG A 57 -7.91 -7.06 6.66
C ARG A 57 -8.30 -5.72 6.03
N TYR A 58 -8.07 -5.54 4.73
CA TYR A 58 -8.42 -4.30 4.04
C TYR A 58 -9.93 -4.10 3.95
N SER A 59 -10.71 -5.16 3.70
CA SER A 59 -12.18 -5.09 3.77
C SER A 59 -12.67 -4.64 5.15
N ALA A 60 -12.15 -5.25 6.23
CA ALA A 60 -12.53 -4.87 7.58
C ALA A 60 -12.14 -3.43 7.95
N LEU A 61 -11.01 -2.92 7.43
CA LEU A 61 -10.62 -1.53 7.61
C LEU A 61 -11.51 -0.58 6.81
N ALA A 62 -11.84 -0.92 5.56
CA ALA A 62 -12.73 -0.15 4.72
C ALA A 62 -14.09 0.06 5.40
N GLU A 63 -14.70 -1.04 5.88
CA GLU A 63 -15.95 -1.01 6.63
C GLU A 63 -15.85 -0.14 7.89
N ARG A 64 -14.76 -0.30 8.67
CA ARG A 64 -14.54 0.46 9.90
C ARG A 64 -14.43 1.97 9.68
N TYR A 65 -13.83 2.40 8.58
CA TYR A 65 -13.60 3.80 8.28
C TYR A 65 -14.62 4.39 7.29
N GLY A 66 -15.64 3.62 6.89
CA GLY A 66 -16.68 4.07 5.97
C GLY A 66 -16.19 4.30 4.54
N VAL A 67 -15.14 3.59 4.13
CA VAL A 67 -14.60 3.63 2.77
C VAL A 67 -15.19 2.46 1.97
N ASP A 68 -15.45 2.66 0.68
CA ASP A 68 -15.90 1.60 -0.21
C ASP A 68 -14.90 0.42 -0.22
N VAL A 69 -15.41 -0.79 0.00
CA VAL A 69 -14.59 -2.01 0.09
C VAL A 69 -13.91 -2.27 -1.25
N ASP A 70 -14.65 -2.15 -2.36
CA ASP A 70 -14.12 -2.45 -3.69
C ASP A 70 -13.04 -1.44 -4.11
N LEU A 71 -13.23 -0.16 -3.81
CA LEU A 71 -12.21 0.88 -3.97
C LEU A 71 -10.95 0.56 -3.18
N THR A 72 -11.11 0.17 -1.91
CA THR A 72 -9.99 -0.18 -1.03
C THR A 72 -9.22 -1.39 -1.56
N GLN A 73 -9.93 -2.44 -2.01
CA GLN A 73 -9.31 -3.61 -2.61
C GLN A 73 -8.54 -3.27 -3.89
N ARG A 74 -9.13 -2.47 -4.80
CA ARG A 74 -8.45 -2.06 -6.03
C ARG A 74 -7.19 -1.25 -5.74
N LEU A 75 -7.26 -0.30 -4.80
CA LEU A 75 -6.12 0.52 -4.40
C LEU A 75 -4.98 -0.34 -3.84
N PHE A 76 -5.28 -1.19 -2.86
CA PHE A 76 -4.25 -2.00 -2.21
C PHE A 76 -3.75 -3.15 -3.08
N ARG A 77 -4.52 -3.62 -4.07
CA ARG A 77 -4.04 -4.56 -5.09
C ARG A 77 -2.86 -3.95 -5.85
N GLY A 78 -3.00 -2.73 -6.38
CA GLY A 78 -1.91 -2.05 -7.08
C GLY A 78 -0.66 -1.85 -6.20
N VAL A 79 -0.87 -1.50 -4.93
CA VAL A 79 0.24 -1.37 -3.96
C VAL A 79 0.94 -2.73 -3.71
N ILE A 80 0.21 -3.85 -3.66
CA ILE A 80 0.81 -5.18 -3.50
C ILE A 80 1.56 -5.60 -4.76
N ASP A 81 1.00 -5.36 -5.94
CA ASP A 81 1.63 -5.71 -7.21
C ASP A 81 2.99 -5.03 -7.36
N GLU A 82 3.08 -3.75 -6.97
CA GLU A 82 4.34 -3.00 -6.93
C GLU A 82 5.33 -3.58 -5.91
N VAL A 83 4.87 -4.02 -4.74
CA VAL A 83 5.75 -4.71 -3.77
C VAL A 83 6.33 -5.99 -4.36
N VAL A 84 5.51 -6.79 -5.04
CA VAL A 84 5.94 -8.05 -5.66
C VAL A 84 6.97 -7.78 -6.77
N ALA A 85 6.76 -6.75 -7.59
CA ALA A 85 7.72 -6.33 -8.60
C ALA A 85 9.07 -5.95 -7.96
N ASN A 86 9.05 -5.14 -6.90
CA ASN A 86 10.25 -4.74 -6.16
C ASN A 86 10.97 -5.94 -5.52
N HIS A 87 10.25 -6.94 -5.00
CA HIS A 87 10.86 -8.16 -4.46
C HIS A 87 11.59 -8.98 -5.53
N ARG A 88 11.05 -9.04 -6.75
CA ARG A 88 11.70 -9.72 -7.88
C ARG A 88 13.03 -9.04 -8.23
N VAL A 89 13.02 -7.71 -8.35
CA VAL A 89 14.24 -6.92 -8.60
C VAL A 89 15.30 -7.12 -7.51
N ILE A 90 14.88 -7.15 -6.24
CA ILE A 90 15.81 -7.41 -5.11
C ILE A 90 16.43 -8.80 -5.23
N ARG A 91 15.64 -9.82 -5.61
CA ARG A 91 16.14 -11.20 -5.79
C ARG A 91 17.12 -11.30 -6.95
N GLU A 92 16.82 -10.65 -8.08
CA GLU A 92 17.71 -10.59 -9.25
C GLU A 92 19.05 -9.93 -8.91
N ASN A 93 19.03 -8.82 -8.18
CA ASN A 93 20.25 -8.11 -7.77
C ASN A 93 21.08 -8.83 -6.69
N ALA A 94 20.50 -9.82 -6.00
CA ALA A 94 21.17 -10.61 -4.97
C ALA A 94 21.79 -11.91 -5.50
N SER A 95 21.51 -12.25 -6.77
CA SER A 95 22.03 -13.44 -7.47
C SER A 95 23.34 -13.13 -8.17
#